data_AF-A0A7K2N9U2-F1
#
_entry.id   AF-A0A7K2N9U2-F1
#
_cell.length_a   1.000
_cell.length_b   1.000
_cell.length_c   1.000
_cell.angle_alpha   90.00
_cell.angle_beta   90.00
_cell.angle_gamma   90.00
#
_symmetry.space_group_name_H-M   'P 1'
#
loop_
_entity.id
_entity.type
_entity.pdbx_description
1 polymer ?
#
loop_
_entity_poly.entity_id
_entity_poly.type
_entity_poly.pdbx_seq_one_letter_code
_entity_poly.pdbx_strand_id
1 'polypeptide(L)'
;MTEIPHGTLRQQTFFDAVGGEPTFRRLVRRFYEGVAEDPLLRPMYPEQDLGPAEDRLTLFLMQYWGGPRTYSETRGHPRLRMRHVPFRVDRAAHDAWLGHMRTALDELALDPEYERELWDYLVYAANSLINTAE
;
A
#
# COMPACT_ATOMS: atom_id res chain seq x y z
N MET A 1 -1.22 -26.18 43.58
CA MET A 1 -1.15 -26.48 42.14
C MET A 1 -1.41 -25.16 41.44
N THR A 2 -0.35 -24.52 40.95
CA THR A 2 -0.34 -23.12 40.52
C THR A 2 -1.10 -22.97 39.20
N GLU A 3 -2.13 -22.15 39.17
CA GLU A 3 -2.77 -21.74 37.92
C GLU A 3 -1.81 -20.86 37.12
N ILE A 4 -1.50 -21.28 35.89
CA ILE A 4 -0.76 -20.48 34.92
C ILE A 4 -1.79 -19.65 34.15
N PRO A 5 -1.79 -18.31 34.24
CA PRO A 5 -2.62 -17.50 33.37
C PRO A 5 -2.09 -17.68 31.95
N HIS A 6 -2.89 -18.26 31.07
CA HIS A 6 -2.65 -18.17 29.64
C HIS A 6 -2.98 -16.73 29.22
N GLY A 7 -2.02 -15.83 29.44
CA GLY A 7 -2.03 -14.55 28.75
C GLY A 7 -1.95 -14.85 27.26
N THR A 8 -3.05 -14.65 26.55
CA THR A 8 -3.07 -14.67 25.10
C THR A 8 -2.20 -13.51 24.63
N LEU A 9 -0.89 -13.76 24.49
CA LEU A 9 0.00 -12.86 23.76
C LEU A 9 -0.58 -12.82 22.34
N ARG A 10 -1.36 -11.76 22.03
CA ARG A 10 -1.72 -11.49 20.64
C ARG A 10 -0.40 -11.37 19.91
N GLN A 11 -0.13 -12.26 18.95
CA GLN A 11 0.97 -12.07 18.03
C GLN A 11 0.75 -10.71 17.36
N GLN A 12 1.71 -9.82 17.53
CA GLN A 12 1.67 -8.49 16.96
C GLN A 12 1.59 -8.63 15.44
N THR A 13 0.61 -7.98 14.80
CA THR A 13 0.54 -7.97 13.33
C THR A 13 1.63 -7.08 12.76
N PHE A 14 1.95 -7.23 11.47
CA PHE A 14 2.86 -6.29 10.78
C PHE A 14 2.35 -4.85 10.92
N PHE A 15 1.03 -4.65 10.76
CA PHE A 15 0.38 -3.36 10.97
C PHE A 15 0.70 -2.76 12.35
N ASP A 16 0.56 -3.55 13.42
CA ASP A 16 0.88 -3.11 14.78
C ASP A 16 2.38 -2.87 14.98
N ALA A 17 3.24 -3.67 14.32
CA ALA A 17 4.70 -3.59 14.43
C ALA A 17 5.28 -2.33 13.83
N VAL A 18 4.73 -1.85 12.71
CA VAL A 18 5.22 -0.64 12.02
C VAL A 18 4.55 0.66 12.50
N GLY A 19 3.76 0.63 13.58
CA GLY A 19 3.13 1.82 14.15
C GLY A 19 1.70 2.11 13.66
N GLY A 20 1.05 1.14 13.00
CA GLY A 20 -0.38 1.19 12.67
C GLY A 20 -0.75 2.20 11.59
N GLU A 21 -1.99 2.71 11.66
CA GLU A 21 -2.57 3.61 10.66
C GLU A 21 -1.70 4.84 10.34
N PRO A 22 -1.09 5.55 11.31
CA PRO A 22 -0.23 6.70 11.02
C PRO A 22 0.88 6.40 10.01
N THR A 23 1.48 5.21 10.07
CA THR A 23 2.55 4.80 9.16
C THR A 23 2.04 4.62 7.73
N PHE A 24 0.91 3.93 7.55
CA PHE A 24 0.32 3.74 6.22
C PHE A 24 -0.23 5.05 5.63
N ARG A 25 -0.82 5.92 6.46
CA ARG A 25 -1.25 7.26 6.04
C ARG A 25 -0.06 8.09 5.54
N ARG A 26 1.05 8.09 6.29
CA ARG A 26 2.29 8.79 5.88
C ARG A 26 2.86 8.23 4.58
N LEU A 27 2.97 6.90 4.48
CA LEU A 27 3.46 6.21 3.28
C LEU A 27 2.67 6.63 2.04
N VAL A 28 1.36 6.45 2.10
CA VAL A 28 0.49 6.61 0.94
C VAL A 28 0.33 8.09 0.58
N ARG A 29 0.30 8.99 1.57
CA ARG A 29 0.33 10.43 1.33
C ARG A 29 1.59 10.85 0.57
N ARG A 30 2.78 10.47 1.04
CA ARG A 30 4.05 10.82 0.38
C ARG A 30 4.13 10.24 -1.03
N PHE A 31 3.62 9.02 -1.21
CA PHE A 31 3.45 8.43 -2.54
C PHE A 31 2.57 9.29 -3.47
N TYR A 32 1.38 9.73 -3.01
CA TYR A 32 0.48 10.53 -3.84
C TYR A 32 0.95 11.97 -4.07
N GLU A 33 1.74 12.55 -3.14
CA GLU A 33 2.43 13.82 -3.37
C GLU A 33 3.41 13.70 -4.56
N GLY A 34 4.14 12.58 -4.68
CA GLY A 34 4.97 12.29 -5.86
C GLY A 34 4.17 12.03 -7.14
N VAL A 35 3.09 11.25 -7.05
CA VAL A 35 2.18 10.99 -8.20
C VAL A 35 1.56 12.28 -8.73
N ALA A 36 1.28 13.26 -7.87
CA ALA A 36 0.68 14.53 -8.27
C ALA A 36 1.57 15.33 -9.24
N GLU A 37 2.89 15.14 -9.15
CA GLU A 37 3.89 15.84 -9.96
C GLU A 37 4.44 14.98 -11.11
N ASP A 38 4.12 13.70 -11.15
CA ASP A 38 4.62 12.75 -12.15
C ASP A 38 3.84 12.84 -13.47
N PRO A 39 4.48 13.21 -14.59
CA PRO A 39 3.80 13.40 -15.87
C PRO A 39 3.29 12.09 -16.50
N LEU A 40 3.78 10.92 -16.07
CA LEU A 40 3.36 9.61 -16.54
C LEU A 40 2.18 9.07 -15.72
N LEU A 41 2.22 9.22 -14.40
CA LEU A 41 1.18 8.69 -13.50
C LEU A 41 0.01 9.65 -13.33
N ARG A 42 0.25 10.97 -13.22
CA ARG A 42 -0.80 11.97 -12.99
C ARG A 42 -1.95 11.86 -14.01
N PRO A 43 -1.73 11.67 -15.33
CA PRO A 43 -2.81 11.55 -16.30
C PRO A 43 -3.70 10.31 -16.12
N MET A 44 -3.24 9.29 -15.38
CA MET A 44 -4.05 8.10 -15.08
C MET A 44 -5.19 8.38 -14.10
N TYR A 45 -5.15 9.53 -13.42
CA TYR A 45 -6.15 9.96 -12.46
C TYR A 45 -7.00 11.09 -13.07
N PRO A 46 -8.24 10.81 -13.52
CA PRO A 46 -9.08 11.82 -14.18
C PRO A 46 -9.56 12.91 -13.21
N GLU A 47 -9.63 12.59 -11.92
CA GLU A 47 -10.00 13.54 -10.88
C GLU A 47 -8.82 14.49 -10.57
N GLN A 48 -9.15 15.73 -10.25
CA GLN A 48 -8.15 16.69 -9.76
C GLN A 48 -7.71 16.37 -8.34
N ASP A 49 -8.66 15.90 -7.53
CA ASP A 49 -8.43 15.47 -6.16
C ASP A 49 -7.99 13.99 -6.14
N LEU A 50 -6.79 13.74 -5.61
CA LEU A 50 -6.25 12.39 -5.42
C LEU A 50 -6.62 11.78 -4.06
N GLY A 51 -7.21 12.56 -3.15
CA GLY A 51 -7.56 12.14 -1.79
C GLY A 51 -8.39 10.85 -1.72
N PRO A 52 -9.43 10.68 -2.56
CA PRO A 52 -10.18 9.43 -2.59
C PRO A 52 -9.35 8.22 -3.06
N ALA A 53 -8.35 8.41 -3.92
CA ALA A 53 -7.45 7.34 -4.36
C ALA A 53 -6.41 7.01 -3.27
N GLU A 54 -5.89 8.03 -2.59
CA GLU A 54 -5.04 7.95 -1.41
C GLU A 54 -5.70 7.13 -0.30
N ASP A 55 -6.94 7.46 0.05
CA ASP A 55 -7.67 6.76 1.11
C ASP A 55 -7.87 5.27 0.76
N ARG A 56 -8.26 4.97 -0.48
CA ARG A 56 -8.47 3.58 -0.92
C ARG A 56 -7.20 2.73 -0.84
N LEU A 57 -6.05 3.28 -1.22
CA LEU A 57 -4.78 2.57 -1.11
C LEU A 57 -4.35 2.41 0.35
N THR A 58 -4.54 3.44 1.18
CA THR A 58 -4.28 3.39 2.62
C THR A 58 -5.09 2.28 3.29
N LEU A 59 -6.41 2.29 3.11
CA LEU A 59 -7.31 1.28 3.67
C LEU A 59 -6.93 -0.14 3.19
N PHE A 60 -6.56 -0.28 1.93
CA PHE A 60 -6.13 -1.56 1.37
C PHE A 60 -4.86 -2.08 2.05
N LEU A 61 -3.81 -1.26 2.16
CA LEU A 61 -2.53 -1.68 2.76
C LEU A 61 -2.68 -1.97 4.25
N MET A 62 -3.42 -1.14 4.99
CA MET A 62 -3.71 -1.42 6.40
C MET A 62 -4.40 -2.77 6.56
N GLN A 63 -5.43 -3.04 5.76
CA GLN A 63 -6.13 -4.32 5.80
C GLN A 63 -5.22 -5.50 5.43
N TYR A 64 -4.36 -5.33 4.42
CA TYR A 64 -3.44 -6.37 3.96
C TYR A 64 -2.48 -6.79 5.08
N TRP A 65 -1.96 -5.83 5.84
CA TRP A 65 -0.97 -6.05 6.89
C TRP A 65 -1.55 -6.38 8.28
N GLY A 66 -2.84 -6.70 8.36
CA GLY A 66 -3.50 -7.14 9.60
C GLY A 66 -4.23 -6.05 10.38
N GLY A 67 -4.33 -4.84 9.83
CA GLY A 67 -5.15 -3.75 10.38
C GLY A 67 -6.65 -3.91 10.11
N PRO A 68 -7.45 -2.84 10.30
CA PRO A 68 -8.90 -2.87 10.14
C PRO A 68 -9.38 -3.36 8.77
N ARG A 69 -10.54 -4.03 8.75
CA ARG A 69 -11.19 -4.60 7.54
C ARG A 69 -11.98 -3.57 6.72
N THR A 70 -11.77 -2.29 6.98
CA THR A 70 -12.55 -1.18 6.44
C THR A 70 -12.53 -1.12 4.91
N TYR A 71 -11.41 -1.49 4.25
CA TYR A 71 -11.38 -1.58 2.79
C TYR A 71 -12.43 -2.56 2.28
N SER A 72 -12.46 -3.79 2.80
CA SER A 72 -13.40 -4.81 2.33
C SER A 72 -14.84 -4.55 2.76
N GLU A 73 -15.05 -3.92 3.91
CA GLU A 73 -16.38 -3.50 4.37
C GLU A 73 -17.00 -2.43 3.46
N THR A 74 -16.17 -1.51 2.95
CA THR A 74 -16.65 -0.39 2.12
C THR A 74 -16.55 -0.62 0.61
N ARG A 75 -15.64 -1.51 0.18
CA ARG A 75 -15.31 -1.74 -1.25
C ARG A 75 -15.45 -3.19 -1.69
N GLY A 76 -15.74 -4.11 -0.77
CA GLY A 76 -15.80 -5.54 -1.04
C GLY A 76 -14.43 -6.18 -1.31
N HIS A 77 -14.43 -7.31 -1.99
CA HIS A 77 -13.21 -8.07 -2.28
C HIS A 77 -12.21 -7.27 -3.13
N PRO A 78 -10.88 -7.23 -2.83
CA PRO A 78 -9.90 -6.37 -3.50
C PRO A 78 -9.76 -6.50 -5.01
N ARG A 79 -9.89 -7.71 -5.58
CA ARG A 79 -9.91 -7.99 -7.04
C ARG A 79 -8.96 -7.06 -7.82
N LEU A 80 -7.69 -6.96 -7.39
CA LEU A 80 -6.80 -5.87 -7.80
C LEU A 80 -6.65 -5.79 -9.31
N ARG A 81 -6.37 -6.91 -9.99
CA ARG A 81 -6.26 -6.97 -11.44
C ARG A 81 -7.51 -6.41 -12.14
N MET A 82 -8.71 -6.82 -11.73
CA MET A 82 -9.97 -6.30 -12.28
C MET A 82 -10.07 -4.77 -12.15
N ARG A 83 -9.64 -4.22 -11.01
CA ARG A 83 -9.66 -2.76 -10.77
C ARG A 83 -8.57 -2.00 -11.54
N HIS A 84 -7.52 -2.68 -11.99
CA HIS A 84 -6.43 -2.07 -12.77
C HIS A 84 -6.60 -2.24 -14.29
N VAL A 85 -7.46 -3.17 -14.76
CA VAL A 85 -7.78 -3.36 -16.19
C VAL A 85 -8.16 -2.08 -16.94
N PRO A 86 -8.91 -1.13 -16.36
CA PRO A 86 -9.27 0.11 -17.09
C PRO A 86 -8.09 1.04 -17.39
N PHE A 87 -6.93 0.84 -16.76
CA PHE A 87 -5.75 1.68 -16.92
C PHE A 87 -4.70 0.98 -17.77
N ARG A 88 -3.97 1.73 -18.58
CA ARG A 88 -2.76 1.25 -19.25
C ARG A 88 -1.63 1.17 -18.23
N VAL A 89 -1.33 -0.03 -17.75
CA VAL A 89 -0.20 -0.28 -16.83
C VAL A 89 0.88 -1.04 -17.61
N ASP A 90 1.79 -0.28 -18.21
CA ASP A 90 3.01 -0.77 -18.84
C ASP A 90 4.21 -0.74 -17.87
N ARG A 91 5.40 -1.13 -18.36
CA ARG A 91 6.62 -1.15 -17.55
C ARG A 91 7.02 0.25 -17.06
N ALA A 92 6.83 1.28 -17.87
CA ALA A 92 7.19 2.65 -17.49
C ALA A 92 6.31 3.13 -16.32
N ALA A 93 5.00 2.91 -16.40
CA ALA A 93 4.08 3.25 -15.32
C ALA A 93 4.37 2.44 -14.04
N HIS A 94 4.69 1.15 -14.19
CA HIS A 94 5.10 0.30 -13.08
C HIS A 94 6.36 0.84 -12.38
N ASP A 95 7.40 1.17 -13.15
CA ASP A 95 8.69 1.61 -12.60
C ASP A 95 8.56 3.00 -11.96
N ALA A 96 7.78 3.91 -12.56
CA ALA A 96 7.44 5.20 -11.95
C ALA A 96 6.70 5.02 -10.61
N TRP A 97 5.71 4.13 -10.57
CA TRP A 97 4.95 3.83 -9.35
C TRP A 97 5.85 3.30 -8.22
N LEU A 98 6.75 2.36 -8.54
CA LEU A 98 7.71 1.82 -7.57
C LEU A 98 8.72 2.89 -7.12
N GLY A 99 9.14 3.79 -8.01
CA GLY A 99 10.01 4.92 -7.65
C GLY A 99 9.40 5.80 -6.56
N HIS A 100 8.14 6.20 -6.72
CA HIS A 100 7.44 7.00 -5.71
C HIS A 100 7.22 6.22 -4.41
N MET A 101 6.90 4.94 -4.48
CA MET A 101 6.76 4.09 -3.29
C MET A 101 8.09 3.91 -2.55
N ARG A 102 9.21 3.78 -3.27
CA ARG A 102 10.54 3.66 -2.66
C ARG A 102 10.89 4.91 -1.86
N THR A 103 10.72 6.09 -2.47
CA THR A 103 10.93 7.38 -1.80
C THR A 103 10.04 7.50 -0.56
N ALA A 104 8.75 7.17 -0.68
CA ALA A 104 7.83 7.24 0.45
C ALA A 104 8.19 6.27 1.58
N LEU A 105 8.69 5.07 1.25
CA LEU A 105 9.13 4.07 2.22
C LEU A 105 10.43 4.47 2.92
N ASP A 106 11.39 5.06 2.19
CA ASP A 106 12.65 5.58 2.76
C ASP A 106 12.39 6.62 3.84
N GLU A 107 11.42 7.52 3.62
CA GLU A 107 11.04 8.56 4.60
C GLU A 107 10.36 8.03 5.87
N LEU A 108 9.88 6.78 5.88
CA LEU A 108 9.36 6.17 7.09
C LEU A 108 10.46 5.81 8.08
N ALA A 109 11.69 5.56 7.60
CA ALA A 109 12.83 5.11 8.41
C ALA A 109 12.48 3.93 9.32
N LEU A 110 11.83 2.90 8.75
CA LEU A 110 11.47 1.68 9.47
C LEU A 110 12.71 0.85 9.80
N ASP A 111 12.57 -0.10 10.72
CA ASP A 111 13.59 -1.13 10.89
C ASP A 111 13.84 -1.88 9.57
N PRO A 112 15.09 -2.20 9.22
CA PRO A 112 15.45 -2.78 7.90
C PRO A 112 14.79 -4.12 7.56
N GLU A 113 14.23 -4.82 8.55
CA GLU A 113 13.45 -6.04 8.33
C GLU A 113 12.05 -5.70 7.83
N TYR A 114 11.33 -4.81 8.53
CA TYR A 114 9.99 -4.37 8.12
C TYR A 114 10.00 -3.59 6.81
N GLU A 115 11.02 -2.77 6.60
CA GLU A 115 11.17 -2.05 5.34
C GLU A 115 11.29 -3.02 4.16
N ARG A 116 12.10 -4.07 4.29
CA ARG A 116 12.30 -5.09 3.26
C ARG A 116 11.04 -5.89 3.01
N GLU A 117 10.36 -6.34 4.06
CA GLU A 117 9.12 -7.11 3.93
C GLU A 117 8.03 -6.30 3.22
N LEU A 118 7.86 -5.03 3.58
CA LEU A 118 6.93 -4.13 2.91
C LEU A 118 7.33 -3.88 1.45
N TRP A 119 8.61 -3.64 1.19
CA TRP A 119 9.13 -3.41 -0.15
C TRP A 119 8.94 -4.63 -1.07
N ASP A 120 9.28 -5.83 -0.60
CA ASP A 120 9.15 -7.07 -1.35
C ASP A 120 7.70 -7.32 -1.76
N TYR A 121 6.75 -7.07 -0.85
CA TYR A 121 5.33 -7.13 -1.18
C TYR A 121 4.92 -6.08 -2.23
N LEU A 122 5.33 -4.83 -2.09
CA LEU A 122 4.97 -3.76 -3.03
C LEU A 122 5.49 -4.07 -4.44
N VAL A 123 6.73 -4.57 -4.54
CA VAL A 123 7.35 -5.01 -5.79
C VAL A 123 6.57 -6.18 -6.39
N TYR A 124 6.27 -7.22 -5.61
CA TYR A 124 5.49 -8.37 -6.07
C TYR A 124 4.10 -7.94 -6.58
N ALA A 125 3.40 -7.11 -5.80
CA ALA A 125 2.07 -6.62 -6.12
C ALA A 125 2.09 -5.79 -7.41
N ALA A 126 2.99 -4.81 -7.53
CA ALA A 126 3.11 -3.98 -8.72
C ALA A 126 3.40 -4.80 -9.98
N ASN A 127 4.34 -5.76 -9.92
CA ASN A 127 4.64 -6.65 -11.04
C ASN A 127 3.41 -7.42 -11.51
N SER A 128 2.53 -7.84 -10.59
CA SER A 128 1.30 -8.59 -10.91
C SER A 128 0.21 -7.77 -11.60
N LEU A 129 0.35 -6.44 -11.63
CA LEU A 129 -0.64 -5.49 -12.15
C LEU A 129 -0.33 -4.96 -13.55
N ILE A 130 0.87 -5.22 -14.07
CA ILE A 130 1.22 -4.92 -15.48
C ILE A 130 0.21 -5.64 -16.38
N ASN A 131 -0.43 -4.88 -17.27
CA ASN A 131 -1.52 -5.36 -18.11
C ASN A 131 -1.39 -4.97 -19.58
N THR A 132 -0.39 -4.15 -19.92
CA THR A 132 -0.14 -3.67 -21.28
C THR A 132 1.31 -3.98 -21.67
N ALA A 133 1.50 -4.56 -22.85
CA ALA A 133 2.83 -4.66 -23.47
C ALA A 133 3.19 -3.28 -24.04
N GLU A 134 4.41 -2.81 -23.73
CA GLU A 134 5.06 -1.52 -24.07
C GLU A 134 4.21 -0.37 -24.59
#